data_AF-A0A7U7J4M4-F1
#
_entry.id   AF-A0A7U7J4M4-F1
#
_cell.length_a   1.000
_cell.length_b   1.000
_cell.length_c   1.000
_cell.angle_alpha   90.00
_cell.angle_beta   90.00
_cell.angle_gamma   90.00
#
_symmetry.space_group_name_H-M   'P 1'
#
loop_
_entity.id
_entity.type
_entity.pdbx_description
1 polymer ?
#
loop_
_entity_poly.entity_id
_entity_poly.type
_entity_poly.pdbx_seq_one_letter_code
_entity_poly.pdbx_strand_id
1 'polypeptide(L)'
;MLERHRIIEECISGSVTSSERPGFMRLIDRLEPGDVLVVTKLDRLGRNAMDVRATVERLETNQVRVHCLALGGVDLASAAGKMTMQVIAAVAEFERDLLIERTQSGIRRARAQDKRLGRPSRLNGEQRTRVLQRLASGTTVAQVAKEFATSRQTIIRVRDAMADEAL
;
A
#
# COMPACT_ATOMS: atom_id res chain seq x y z
N MET A 1 28.37 13.23 -21.50
CA MET A 1 26.92 13.27 -21.77
C MET A 1 26.42 11.84 -21.67
N LEU A 2 25.48 11.55 -20.75
CA LEU A 2 24.79 10.25 -20.74
C LEU A 2 23.79 10.24 -21.89
N GLU A 3 23.89 9.28 -22.79
CA GLU A 3 22.99 9.18 -23.93
C GLU A 3 21.56 8.87 -23.46
N ARG A 4 20.54 9.50 -24.07
CA ARG A 4 19.12 9.36 -23.66
C ARG A 4 18.59 7.92 -23.70
N HIS A 5 19.27 7.01 -24.39
CA HIS A 5 18.89 5.59 -24.55
C HIS A 5 19.08 4.75 -23.27
N ARG A 6 19.79 5.26 -22.26
CA ARG A 6 20.13 4.51 -21.02
C ARG A 6 19.39 5.00 -19.78
N ILE A 7 18.39 5.86 -19.93
CA ILE A 7 17.58 6.39 -18.82
C ILE A 7 16.17 5.80 -18.93
N ILE A 8 15.71 5.15 -17.87
CA ILE A 8 14.34 4.64 -17.76
C ILE A 8 13.61 5.41 -16.66
N GLU A 9 12.56 6.11 -17.05
CA GLU A 9 11.65 6.80 -16.15
C GLU A 9 10.34 6.02 -16.05
N GLU A 10 9.88 5.80 -14.83
CA GLU A 10 8.66 5.04 -14.57
C GLU A 10 7.89 5.66 -13.39
N CYS A 11 6.60 5.92 -13.62
CA CYS A 11 5.69 6.45 -12.61
C CYS A 11 4.80 5.30 -12.11
N ILE A 12 5.29 4.57 -11.10
CA ILE A 12 4.58 3.47 -10.44
C ILE A 12 4.57 3.69 -8.94
N SER A 13 3.47 3.27 -8.30
CA SER A 13 3.33 3.31 -6.84
C SER A 13 4.48 2.58 -6.15
N GLY A 14 5.04 3.18 -5.11
CA GLY A 14 6.09 2.56 -4.27
C GLY A 14 5.64 1.28 -3.54
N SER A 15 4.34 0.98 -3.54
CA SER A 15 3.79 -0.26 -2.99
C SER A 15 3.97 -1.48 -3.90
N VAL A 16 4.27 -1.27 -5.18
CA VAL A 16 4.45 -2.34 -6.19
C VAL A 16 5.86 -2.91 -6.06
N THR A 17 5.96 -4.24 -6.04
CA THR A 17 7.26 -4.95 -5.95
C THR A 17 8.12 -4.65 -7.18
N SER A 18 9.43 -4.73 -7.05
CA SER A 18 10.33 -4.49 -8.18
C SER A 18 10.09 -5.43 -9.36
N SER A 19 9.69 -6.67 -9.12
CA SER A 19 9.36 -7.66 -10.16
C SER A 19 8.14 -7.31 -10.99
N GLU A 20 7.20 -6.52 -10.44
CA GLU A 20 5.96 -6.12 -11.11
C GLU A 20 6.09 -4.77 -11.81
N ARG A 21 7.28 -4.14 -11.78
CA ARG A 21 7.57 -2.87 -12.44
C ARG A 21 8.04 -3.12 -13.87
N PRO A 22 7.20 -2.94 -14.90
CA PRO A 22 7.54 -3.30 -16.27
C PRO A 22 8.73 -2.51 -16.85
N GLY A 23 8.89 -1.23 -16.48
CA GLY A 23 10.03 -0.40 -16.85
C GLY A 23 11.31 -0.86 -16.17
N PHE A 24 11.24 -1.20 -14.89
CA PHE A 24 12.37 -1.77 -14.17
C PHE A 24 12.82 -3.12 -14.74
N MET A 25 11.88 -4.02 -15.08
CA MET A 25 12.21 -5.30 -15.70
C MET A 25 12.85 -5.13 -17.08
N ARG A 26 12.31 -4.25 -17.94
CA ARG A 26 12.95 -3.92 -19.23
C ARG A 26 14.36 -3.34 -19.08
N LEU A 27 14.62 -2.60 -17.99
CA LEU A 27 15.95 -2.09 -17.69
C LEU A 27 16.90 -3.25 -17.37
N ILE A 28 16.46 -4.17 -16.52
CA ILE A 28 17.26 -5.34 -16.11
C ILE A 28 17.57 -6.26 -17.27
N ASP A 29 16.59 -6.51 -18.14
CA ASP A 29 16.76 -7.36 -19.33
C ASP A 29 17.76 -6.77 -20.34
N ARG A 30 18.01 -5.45 -20.28
CA ARG A 30 18.97 -4.75 -21.13
C ARG A 30 20.36 -4.60 -20.54
N LEU A 31 20.54 -4.86 -19.25
CA LEU A 31 21.82 -4.70 -18.60
C LEU A 31 22.76 -5.84 -18.97
N GLU A 32 23.99 -5.49 -19.32
CA GLU A 32 25.04 -6.44 -19.65
C GLU A 32 26.06 -6.55 -18.48
N PRO A 33 26.78 -7.68 -18.37
CA PRO A 33 27.87 -7.80 -17.41
C PRO A 33 28.89 -6.65 -17.54
N GLY A 34 29.20 -5.99 -16.41
CA GLY A 34 30.10 -4.83 -16.36
C GLY A 34 29.39 -3.47 -16.39
N ASP A 35 28.08 -3.43 -16.67
CA ASP A 35 27.30 -2.21 -16.60
C ASP A 35 27.17 -1.66 -15.17
N VAL A 36 26.81 -0.38 -15.09
CA VAL A 36 26.56 0.33 -13.84
C VAL A 36 25.14 0.89 -13.84
N LEU A 37 24.30 0.35 -12.97
CA LEU A 37 22.98 0.90 -12.71
C LEU A 37 23.08 2.03 -11.69
N VAL A 38 22.73 3.25 -12.11
CA VAL A 38 22.66 4.41 -11.23
C VAL A 38 21.21 4.69 -10.87
N VAL A 39 20.90 4.73 -9.58
CA VAL A 39 19.58 5.10 -9.06
C VAL A 39 19.66 6.38 -8.24
N THR A 40 18.60 7.17 -8.28
CA THR A 40 18.52 8.43 -7.52
C THR A 40 18.34 8.19 -6.03
N LYS A 41 17.51 7.19 -5.66
CA LYS A 41 17.19 6.83 -4.27
C LYS A 41 16.99 5.32 -4.14
N LEU A 42 17.13 4.82 -2.91
CA LEU A 42 17.05 3.39 -2.59
C LEU A 42 15.64 2.80 -2.85
N ASP A 43 14.57 3.58 -2.68
CA ASP A 43 13.16 3.18 -2.94
C ASP A 43 12.87 2.83 -4.41
N ARG A 44 13.79 3.16 -5.33
CA ARG A 44 13.66 2.83 -6.74
C ARG A 44 14.04 1.39 -7.05
N LEU A 45 14.78 0.73 -6.16
CA LEU A 45 15.22 -0.65 -6.30
C LEU A 45 14.25 -1.67 -5.68
N GLY A 46 13.27 -1.23 -4.88
CA GLY A 46 12.38 -2.15 -4.18
C GLY A 46 11.35 -1.45 -3.31
N ARG A 47 10.29 -2.20 -2.94
CA ARG A 47 9.24 -1.71 -2.02
C ARG A 47 9.67 -1.72 -0.55
N ASN A 48 10.59 -2.60 -0.18
CA ASN A 48 11.09 -2.79 1.18
C ASN A 48 12.55 -3.25 1.16
N ALA A 49 13.17 -3.32 2.33
CA ALA A 49 14.57 -3.70 2.50
C ALA A 49 14.93 -5.04 1.85
N MET A 50 14.07 -6.04 2.01
CA MET A 50 14.28 -7.37 1.45
C MET A 50 14.23 -7.36 -0.09
N ASP A 51 13.28 -6.63 -0.68
CA ASP A 51 13.10 -6.48 -2.13
C ASP A 51 14.29 -5.74 -2.76
N VAL A 52 14.76 -4.68 -2.10
CA VAL A 52 15.98 -3.96 -2.51
C VAL A 52 17.19 -4.89 -2.45
N ARG A 53 17.38 -5.64 -1.35
CA ARG A 53 18.49 -6.58 -1.21
C ARG A 53 18.48 -7.65 -2.30
N ALA A 54 17.34 -8.31 -2.52
CA ALA A 54 17.19 -9.33 -3.54
C ALA A 54 17.49 -8.78 -4.95
N THR A 55 17.08 -7.54 -5.20
CA THR A 55 17.37 -6.85 -6.46
C THR A 55 18.86 -6.58 -6.65
N VAL A 56 19.55 -6.11 -5.60
CA VAL A 56 21.00 -5.87 -5.63
C VAL A 56 21.78 -7.18 -5.81
N GLU A 57 21.43 -8.24 -5.07
CA GLU A 57 22.07 -9.56 -5.19
C GLU A 57 21.89 -10.16 -6.59
N ARG A 58 20.71 -10.00 -7.20
CA ARG A 58 20.47 -10.43 -8.59
C ARG A 58 21.35 -9.67 -9.58
N LEU A 59 21.46 -8.35 -9.42
CA LEU A 59 22.30 -7.53 -10.29
C LEU A 59 23.79 -7.83 -10.11
N GLU A 60 24.24 -8.08 -8.88
CA GLU A 60 25.60 -8.50 -8.58
C GLU A 60 25.93 -9.86 -9.22
N THR A 61 25.00 -10.81 -9.20
CA THR A 61 25.14 -12.11 -9.88
C THR A 61 25.35 -11.94 -11.40
N ASN A 62 24.70 -10.93 -11.98
CA ASN A 62 24.87 -10.56 -13.39
C ASN A 62 26.09 -9.66 -13.64
N GLN A 63 26.97 -9.47 -12.65
CA GLN A 63 28.15 -8.61 -12.70
C GLN A 63 27.83 -7.12 -13.00
N VAL A 64 26.65 -6.67 -12.59
CA VAL A 64 26.23 -5.27 -12.69
C VAL A 64 26.45 -4.56 -11.36
N ARG A 65 27.10 -3.40 -11.40
CA ARG A 65 27.26 -2.55 -10.19
C ARG A 65 26.06 -1.65 -9.99
N VAL A 66 25.73 -1.35 -8.74
CA VAL A 66 24.54 -0.54 -8.40
C VAL A 66 24.96 0.65 -7.54
N HIS A 67 24.83 1.86 -8.09
CA HIS A 67 25.18 3.10 -7.39
C HIS A 67 23.93 3.88 -7.00
N CYS A 68 23.88 4.31 -5.73
CA CYS A 68 22.79 5.15 -5.23
C CYS A 68 23.26 6.58 -4.99
N LEU A 69 22.72 7.54 -5.76
CA LEU A 69 23.10 8.95 -5.67
C LEU A 69 22.76 9.57 -4.31
N ALA A 70 21.60 9.22 -3.74
CA ALA A 70 21.21 9.70 -2.41
C ALA A 70 22.16 9.28 -1.28
N LEU A 71 22.96 8.24 -1.49
CA LEU A 71 23.97 7.75 -0.54
C LEU A 71 25.39 8.21 -0.91
N GLY A 72 25.52 9.30 -1.68
CA GLY A 72 26.82 9.81 -2.12
C GLY A 72 27.46 8.98 -3.23
N GLY A 73 26.67 8.19 -3.98
CA GLY A 73 27.18 7.36 -5.07
C GLY A 73 27.85 6.07 -4.62
N VAL A 74 27.57 5.60 -3.40
CA VAL A 74 28.08 4.33 -2.87
C VAL A 74 27.62 3.16 -3.75
N ASP A 75 28.55 2.25 -4.02
CA ASP A 75 28.27 0.95 -4.65
C ASP A 75 27.60 0.02 -3.64
N LEU A 76 26.33 -0.30 -3.90
CA LEU A 76 25.50 -1.14 -3.05
C LEU A 76 25.89 -2.62 -3.12
N ALA A 77 26.67 -3.05 -4.12
CA ALA A 77 27.20 -4.43 -4.19
C ALA A 77 28.40 -4.64 -3.26
N SER A 78 29.09 -3.56 -2.84
CA SER A 78 30.24 -3.63 -1.93
C SER A 78 29.83 -4.07 -0.51
N ALA A 79 30.77 -4.62 0.27
CA ALA A 79 30.52 -5.00 1.67
C ALA A 79 30.05 -3.81 2.52
N ALA A 80 30.64 -2.62 2.31
CA ALA A 80 30.23 -1.39 2.98
C ALA A 80 28.82 -0.95 2.52
N GLY A 81 28.53 -1.00 1.22
CA GLY A 81 27.21 -0.67 0.67
C GLY A 81 26.10 -1.58 1.20
N LYS A 82 26.37 -2.89 1.29
CA LYS A 82 25.47 -3.88 1.89
C LYS A 82 25.18 -3.55 3.36
N MET A 83 26.19 -3.22 4.16
CA MET A 83 26.02 -2.80 5.55
C MET A 83 25.20 -1.51 5.67
N THR A 84 25.53 -0.47 4.89
CA THR A 84 24.80 0.81 4.91
C THR A 84 23.33 0.62 4.54
N MET A 85 23.05 -0.19 3.52
CA MET A 85 21.69 -0.54 3.12
C MET A 85 20.92 -1.22 4.25
N GLN A 86 21.54 -2.19 4.95
CA GLN A 86 20.91 -2.89 6.08
C GLN A 86 20.57 -1.93 7.24
N VAL A 87 21.47 -1.00 7.56
CA VAL A 87 21.23 -0.01 8.61
C VAL A 87 20.07 0.91 8.24
N ILE A 88 20.06 1.45 7.01
CA ILE A 88 18.98 2.35 6.55
C ILE A 88 17.64 1.61 6.49
N ALA A 89 17.66 0.37 6.03
CA ALA A 89 16.51 -0.51 6.04
C ALA A 89 15.92 -0.70 7.45
N ALA A 90 16.77 -1.01 8.42
CA ALA A 90 16.36 -1.20 9.81
C ALA A 90 15.75 0.08 10.41
N VAL A 91 16.35 1.24 10.13
CA VAL A 91 15.81 2.54 10.55
C VAL A 91 14.43 2.80 9.92
N ALA A 92 14.28 2.53 8.62
CA ALA A 92 13.01 2.73 7.93
C ALA A 92 11.90 1.78 8.42
N GLU A 93 12.24 0.55 8.80
CA GLU A 93 11.32 -0.40 9.44
C GLU A 93 10.91 0.09 10.83
N PHE A 94 11.87 0.51 11.65
CA PHE A 94 11.60 1.06 12.98
C PHE A 94 10.67 2.30 12.93
N GLU A 95 10.91 3.23 12.01
CA GLU A 95 10.03 4.40 11.82
C GLU A 95 8.61 4.00 11.42
N ARG A 96 8.47 3.00 10.54
CA ARG A 96 7.17 2.47 10.14
C ARG A 96 6.43 1.86 11.32
N ASP A 97 7.12 1.07 12.14
CA ASP A 97 6.52 0.42 13.30
C ASP A 97 6.05 1.45 14.33
N LEU A 98 6.85 2.49 14.58
CA LEU A 98 6.45 3.61 15.44
C LEU A 98 5.22 4.35 14.91
N LEU A 99 5.12 4.57 13.59
CA LEU A 99 3.94 5.19 12.97
C LEU A 99 2.69 4.33 13.14
N ILE A 100 2.82 3.02 12.95
CA ILE A 100 1.73 2.06 13.16
C ILE A 100 1.30 2.09 14.63
N GLU A 101 2.24 2.02 15.57
CA GLU A 101 1.95 2.03 17.00
C GLU A 101 1.19 3.30 17.42
N ARG A 102 1.65 4.48 16.97
CA ARG A 102 0.96 5.75 17.22
C ARG A 102 -0.45 5.76 16.66
N THR A 103 -0.63 5.25 15.44
CA THR A 103 -1.94 5.17 14.79
C THR A 103 -2.88 4.27 15.60
N GLN A 104 -2.40 3.09 16.01
CA GLN A 104 -3.18 2.16 16.84
C GLN A 104 -3.52 2.75 18.21
N SER A 105 -2.61 3.49 18.83
CA SER A 105 -2.87 4.22 20.07
C SER A 105 -3.99 5.26 19.90
N GLY A 106 -3.97 6.01 18.80
CA GLY A 106 -5.04 6.95 18.44
C GLY A 106 -6.39 6.26 18.20
N ILE A 107 -6.39 5.13 17.48
CA ILE A 107 -7.58 4.31 17.24
C ILE A 107 -8.14 3.77 18.55
N ARG A 108 -7.30 3.22 19.44
CA ARG A 108 -7.72 2.73 20.77
C ARG A 108 -8.36 3.84 21.60
N ARG A 109 -7.76 5.03 21.60
CA ARG A 109 -8.33 6.21 22.29
C ARG A 109 -9.68 6.63 21.70
N ALA A 110 -9.81 6.64 20.37
CA ALA A 110 -11.07 6.96 19.71
C ALA A 110 -12.16 5.93 20.02
N ARG A 111 -11.82 4.63 20.05
CA ARG A 111 -12.74 3.56 20.47
C ARG A 111 -13.17 3.72 21.93
N ALA A 112 -12.25 4.04 22.83
CA ALA A 112 -12.57 4.29 24.25
C ALA A 112 -13.46 5.53 24.48
N GLN A 113 -13.52 6.44 23.50
CA GLN A 113 -14.41 7.60 23.50
C GLN A 113 -15.71 7.34 22.72
N ASP A 114 -16.01 6.08 22.39
CA ASP A 114 -17.16 5.66 21.56
C ASP A 114 -17.29 6.40 20.23
N LYS A 115 -16.17 6.91 19.68
CA LYS A 115 -16.18 7.55 18.37
C LYS A 115 -16.33 6.46 17.30
N ARG A 116 -17.35 6.63 16.44
CA ARG A 116 -17.53 5.78 15.26
C ARG A 116 -16.32 5.90 14.33
N LEU A 117 -15.64 4.78 14.13
CA LEU A 117 -14.54 4.63 13.18
C LEU A 117 -15.07 4.10 11.84
N GLY A 118 -14.45 4.51 10.74
CA GLY A 118 -14.79 4.04 9.39
C GLY A 118 -15.85 4.88 8.68
N ARG A 119 -16.36 4.35 7.56
CA ARG A 119 -17.30 5.08 6.70
C ARG A 119 -18.64 5.29 7.42
N PRO A 120 -19.18 6.52 7.49
CA PRO A 120 -20.48 6.75 8.12
C PRO A 120 -21.59 5.96 7.39
N SER A 121 -22.56 5.47 8.17
CA SER A 121 -23.76 4.83 7.62
C SER A 121 -24.50 5.81 6.71
N ARG A 122 -24.91 5.35 5.52
CA ARG A 122 -25.75 6.15 4.60
C ARG A 122 -27.13 6.47 5.17
N LEU A 123 -27.60 5.66 6.11
CA LEU A 123 -28.88 5.84 6.80
C LEU A 123 -28.61 6.20 8.26
N ASN A 124 -29.32 7.21 8.75
CA ASN A 124 -29.35 7.56 10.17
C ASN A 124 -30.23 6.57 10.97
N GLY A 125 -30.28 6.70 12.30
CA GLY A 125 -31.05 5.78 13.17
C GLY A 125 -32.53 5.72 12.82
N GLU A 126 -33.17 6.87 12.66
CA GLU A 126 -34.60 6.96 12.30
C GLU A 126 -34.91 6.35 10.94
N GLN A 127 -34.05 6.61 9.95
CA GLN A 127 -34.18 6.04 8.61
C GLN A 127 -34.04 4.52 8.64
N ARG A 128 -33.17 3.96 9.49
CA ARG A 128 -33.08 2.49 9.67
C ARG A 128 -34.37 1.92 10.25
N THR A 129 -34.93 2.54 11.28
CA THR A 129 -36.21 2.13 11.86
C THR A 129 -37.32 2.17 10.81
N ARG A 130 -37.39 3.23 10.01
CA ARG A 130 -38.39 3.38 8.95
C ARG A 130 -38.20 2.35 7.83
N VAL A 131 -36.96 2.02 7.46
CA VAL A 131 -36.64 0.93 6.53
C VAL A 131 -37.21 -0.40 7.04
N LEU A 132 -36.99 -0.72 8.33
CA LEU A 132 -37.47 -1.97 8.93
C LEU A 132 -39.00 -2.03 8.99
N GLN A 133 -39.66 -0.95 9.37
CA GLN A 133 -41.13 -0.86 9.37
C GLN A 133 -41.70 -1.09 7.96
N ARG A 134 -41.06 -0.51 6.93
CA ARG A 134 -41.48 -0.68 5.53
C ARG A 134 -41.27 -2.11 5.03
N LEU A 135 -40.19 -2.76 5.44
CA LEU A 135 -39.95 -4.18 5.13
C LEU A 135 -40.97 -5.08 5.85
N ALA A 136 -41.28 -4.80 7.11
CA ALA A 136 -42.29 -5.54 7.89
C ALA A 136 -43.71 -5.36 7.31
N SER A 137 -44.01 -4.21 6.72
CA SER A 137 -45.29 -3.96 6.02
C SER A 137 -45.37 -4.63 4.64
N GLY A 138 -44.42 -5.50 4.28
CA GLY A 138 -44.41 -6.24 3.02
C GLY A 138 -43.84 -5.47 1.80
N THR A 139 -43.25 -4.29 2.00
CA THR A 139 -42.64 -3.52 0.90
C THR A 139 -41.36 -4.21 0.43
N THR A 140 -41.14 -4.29 -0.89
CA THR A 140 -39.94 -4.95 -1.43
C THR A 140 -38.66 -4.16 -1.14
N VAL A 141 -37.55 -4.87 -0.96
CA VAL A 141 -36.20 -4.27 -0.79
C VAL A 141 -35.86 -3.26 -1.89
N ALA A 142 -36.28 -3.53 -3.13
CA ALA A 142 -36.02 -2.64 -4.27
C ALA A 142 -36.77 -1.31 -4.19
N GLN A 143 -38.02 -1.33 -3.71
CA GLN A 143 -38.82 -0.12 -3.51
C GLN A 143 -38.27 0.73 -2.37
N VAL A 144 -37.93 0.08 -1.25
CA VAL A 144 -37.31 0.78 -0.10
C VAL A 144 -35.96 1.39 -0.50
N ALA A 145 -35.13 0.67 -1.25
CA ALA A 145 -33.85 1.21 -1.72
C ALA A 145 -34.02 2.48 -2.57
N LYS A 146 -35.04 2.53 -3.44
CA LYS A 146 -35.38 3.72 -4.23
C LYS A 146 -35.87 4.86 -3.35
N GLU A 147 -36.77 4.60 -2.40
CA GLU A 147 -37.33 5.60 -1.48
C GLU A 147 -36.23 6.32 -0.69
N PHE A 148 -35.23 5.57 -0.21
CA PHE A 148 -34.13 6.12 0.57
C PHE A 148 -32.91 6.53 -0.27
N ALA A 149 -32.99 6.50 -1.60
CA ALA A 149 -31.88 6.78 -2.52
C ALA A 149 -30.59 6.01 -2.18
N THR A 150 -30.74 4.74 -1.79
CA THR A 150 -29.63 3.85 -1.44
C THR A 150 -29.57 2.59 -2.31
N SER A 151 -28.47 1.84 -2.22
CA SER A 151 -28.35 0.56 -2.91
C SER A 151 -29.20 -0.51 -2.22
N ARG A 152 -29.67 -1.52 -2.97
CA ARG A 152 -30.32 -2.70 -2.39
C ARG A 152 -29.47 -3.36 -1.30
N GLN A 153 -28.15 -3.42 -1.50
CA GLN A 153 -27.19 -3.93 -0.51
C GLN A 153 -27.22 -3.16 0.81
N THR A 154 -27.50 -1.84 0.78
CA THR A 154 -27.61 -1.03 2.00
C THR A 154 -28.83 -1.45 2.82
N ILE A 155 -29.96 -1.69 2.16
CA ILE A 155 -31.20 -2.13 2.81
C ILE A 155 -31.06 -3.56 3.35
N ILE A 156 -30.47 -4.47 2.56
CA ILE A 156 -30.20 -5.86 2.99
C ILE A 156 -29.32 -5.88 4.25
N ARG A 157 -28.22 -5.11 4.28
CA ARG A 157 -27.38 -5.02 5.49
C ARG A 157 -28.12 -4.50 6.72
N VAL A 158 -29.07 -3.57 6.56
CA VAL A 158 -29.87 -3.08 7.70
C VAL A 158 -30.81 -4.15 8.22
N ARG A 159 -31.44 -4.92 7.31
CA ARG A 159 -32.29 -6.06 7.68
C ARG A 159 -31.50 -7.14 8.40
N ASP A 160 -30.36 -7.52 7.85
CA ASP A 160 -29.55 -8.64 8.37
C ASP A 160 -28.89 -8.28 9.71
N ALA A 161 -28.42 -7.03 9.88
CA ALA A 161 -27.86 -6.57 11.15
C ALA A 161 -28.87 -6.56 12.32
N MET A 162 -30.16 -6.41 12.05
CA MET A 162 -31.21 -6.52 13.08
C MET A 162 -31.56 -7.95 13.44
N ALA A 163 -31.43 -8.88 12.48
CA ALA A 163 -31.61 -10.29 12.76
C ALA A 163 -30.53 -10.81 13.73
N ASP A 164 -29.30 -10.30 13.60
CA ASP A 164 -28.19 -10.62 14.52
C ASP A 164 -28.31 -9.95 15.90
N GLU A 165 -28.95 -8.78 16.01
CA GLU A 165 -29.17 -8.10 17.31
C GLU A 165 -30.39 -8.63 18.09
N ALA A 166 -31.28 -9.38 17.44
CA ALA A 166 -32.48 -9.97 18.06
C ALA A 166 -32.25 -11.38 18.63
N LEU A 167 -31.00 -11.87 18.60
CA LEU A 167 -30.56 -13.20 19.01
C LEU A 167 -29.56 -13.09 20.16
#